data_AF-A0A442LUW5-F1
#
_entry.id   AF-A0A442LUW5-F1
#
_cell.length_a   1.000
_cell.length_b   1.000
_cell.length_c   1.000
_cell.angle_alpha   90.00
_cell.angle_beta   90.00
_cell.angle_gamma   90.00
#
_symmetry.space_group_name_H-M   'P 1'
#
loop_
_entity.id
_entity.type
_entity.pdbx_description
1 polymer ?
#
loop_
_entity_poly.entity_id
_entity_poly.type
_entity_poly.pdbx_seq_one_letter_code
_entity_poly.pdbx_strand_id
1 'polypeptide(L)' 'VDFSPLYRSTVGFDRLFTMLDSLAQPDGAQTYPPYNIERTGEDAYRISMAVAGFSEDEISIEAHRNVLTVKG' A
#
# COMPACT_ATOMS: atom_id res chain seq x y z
N VAL A 1 7.04 26.17 31.64
CA VAL A 1 6.22 24.95 31.56
C VAL A 1 6.96 23.97 30.66
N ASP A 2 7.77 23.13 31.28
CA ASP A 2 8.31 21.91 30.67
C ASP A 2 7.37 20.77 31.08
N PHE A 3 6.98 19.91 30.13
CA PHE A 3 6.74 18.48 30.35
C PHE A 3 6.62 17.82 28.97
N SER A 4 7.72 17.27 28.46
CA SER A 4 7.58 15.98 27.76
C SER A 4 7.30 14.93 28.85
N PRO A 5 6.37 13.99 28.61
CA PRO A 5 6.88 12.74 28.07
C PRO A 5 5.96 12.07 27.04
N LEU A 6 6.65 11.53 26.05
CA LEU A 6 6.22 10.54 25.09
C LEU A 6 5.66 9.27 25.76
N TYR A 7 4.95 8.47 24.96
CA TYR A 7 4.61 7.05 25.16
C TYR A 7 3.49 6.70 26.15
N ARG A 8 2.28 6.43 25.63
CA ARG A 8 1.49 5.27 26.08
C ARG A 8 0.40 4.85 25.06
N SER A 9 0.53 3.59 24.60
CA SER A 9 -0.39 2.74 23.80
C SER A 9 -0.83 3.29 22.44
N THR A 10 -0.34 2.88 21.26
CA THR A 10 -0.10 1.54 20.69
C THR A 10 -1.25 0.54 20.90
N VAL A 11 -1.74 -0.01 19.78
CA VAL A 11 -2.76 -1.07 19.63
C VAL A 11 -4.23 -0.62 19.72
N GLY A 12 -4.71 0.10 18.70
CA GLY A 12 -6.15 0.39 18.58
C GLY A 12 -6.53 1.25 17.38
N PHE A 13 -5.62 2.14 16.98
CA PHE A 13 -5.81 2.96 15.78
C PHE A 13 -5.64 2.15 14.49
N ASP A 14 -4.80 1.12 14.46
CA ASP A 14 -4.63 0.26 13.27
C ASP A 14 -5.95 -0.37 12.82
N ARG A 15 -6.79 -0.87 13.75
CA ARG A 15 -8.10 -1.45 13.40
C ARG A 15 -9.13 -0.39 12.99
N LEU A 16 -9.05 0.81 13.55
CA LEU A 16 -9.89 1.92 13.12
C LEU A 16 -9.53 2.35 11.69
N PHE A 17 -8.24 2.37 11.34
CA PHE A 17 -7.80 2.62 9.97
C PHE A 17 -8.20 1.49 9.01
N THR A 18 -8.02 0.21 9.39
CA THR A 18 -8.49 -0.92 8.56
C THR A 18 -10.01 -0.94 8.39
N MET A 19 -10.78 -0.58 9.42
CA MET A 19 -12.24 -0.48 9.33
C MET A 19 -12.67 0.73 8.50
N LEU A 20 -12.01 1.89 8.63
CA LEU A 20 -12.25 3.05 7.77
C LEU A 20 -11.95 2.72 6.31
N ASP A 21 -10.87 1.99 6.03
CA ASP A 21 -10.44 1.56 4.71
C ASP A 21 -11.45 0.56 4.09
N SER A 22 -11.98 -0.36 4.91
CA SER A 22 -13.03 -1.30 4.49
C SER A 22 -14.41 -0.64 4.25
N LEU A 23 -14.72 0.44 4.96
CA LEU A 23 -15.96 1.22 4.80
C LEU A 23 -15.85 2.27 3.68
N ALA A 24 -14.62 2.68 3.35
CA ALA A 24 -14.27 3.57 2.25
C ALA A 24 -14.04 2.81 0.94
N GLN A 25 -14.55 1.58 0.81
CA GLN A 25 -14.59 0.83 -0.44
C GLN A 25 -15.98 0.91 -1.10
N PRO A 26 -16.41 2.07 -1.63
CA PRO A 26 -17.43 2.12 -2.66
C PRO A 26 -16.83 1.51 -3.94
N ASP A 27 -17.68 1.03 -4.86
CA ASP A 27 -17.35 0.36 -6.13
C ASP A 27 -16.46 1.18 -7.11
N GLY A 28 -15.23 1.50 -6.70
CA GLY A 28 -14.30 2.42 -7.37
C GLY A 28 -13.13 2.90 -6.50
N ALA A 29 -12.78 2.15 -5.44
CA ALA A 29 -11.75 2.52 -4.47
C ALA A 29 -10.39 2.76 -5.14
N GLN A 30 -9.79 3.91 -4.83
CA GLN A 30 -8.43 4.27 -5.21
C GLN A 30 -7.47 3.32 -4.49
N THR A 31 -7.04 2.25 -5.17
CA THR A 31 -6.10 1.29 -4.60
C THR A 31 -4.79 2.01 -4.26
N TYR A 32 -4.32 1.86 -3.03
CA TYR A 32 -3.02 2.38 -2.61
C TYR A 32 -1.98 1.24 -2.57
N PRO A 33 -0.77 1.46 -3.10
CA PRO A 33 -0.33 2.63 -3.86
C PRO A 33 -1.07 2.76 -5.19
N PRO A 34 -1.28 3.97 -5.74
CA PRO A 34 -1.97 4.11 -7.02
C PRO A 34 -1.19 3.36 -8.09
N TYR A 35 -1.86 2.43 -8.75
CA TYR A 35 -1.28 1.62 -9.81
C TYR A 35 -2.21 1.52 -11.02
N ASN A 36 -1.59 1.27 -12.17
CA ASN A 36 -2.27 0.97 -13.42
C ASN A 36 -1.77 -0.39 -13.95
N ILE A 37 -2.67 -1.14 -14.59
CA ILE A 37 -2.35 -2.40 -15.25
C ILE A 37 -2.77 -2.30 -16.70
N GLU A 38 -1.82 -2.42 -17.60
CA GLU A 38 -2.01 -2.30 -19.04
C GLU A 38 -1.66 -3.63 -19.71
N ARG A 39 -2.54 -4.13 -20.59
CA ARG A 39 -2.20 -5.25 -21.47
C ARG A 39 -1.44 -4.72 -22.68
N THR A 40 -0.21 -5.16 -22.87
CA THR A 40 0.69 -4.71 -23.95
C THR A 40 0.80 -5.73 -25.09
N GLY A 41 0.23 -6.93 -24.92
CA GLY A 41 0.20 -7.99 -25.92
C GLY A 41 -0.76 -9.11 -25.52
N GLU A 42 -0.78 -10.21 -26.26
CA GLU A 42 -1.68 -11.33 -25.98
C GLU A 42 -1.46 -11.89 -24.56
N ASP A 43 -0.20 -12.12 -24.18
CA ASP A 43 0.18 -12.62 -22.85
C ASP A 43 1.14 -11.67 -22.10
N ALA A 44 1.10 -10.38 -22.44
CA ALA A 44 2.00 -9.38 -21.87
C ALA A 44 1.22 -8.28 -21.13
N TYR A 45 1.65 -8.01 -19.89
CA TYR A 45 1.07 -7.00 -19.02
C TYR A 45 2.16 -6.10 -18.45
N ARG A 46 1.85 -4.82 -18.31
CA ARG A 46 2.68 -3.81 -17.65
C ARG A 46 1.94 -3.28 -16.44
N ILE A 47 2.62 -3.28 -15.30
CA ILE A 47 2.12 -2.71 -14.05
C ILE A 47 2.96 -1.47 -13.74
N SER A 48 2.28 -0.34 -13.55
CA SER A 48 2.91 0.94 -13.21
C SER A 48 2.35 1.40 -11.88
N MET A 49 3.18 1.77 -10.91
CA MET A 49 2.71 2.24 -9.60
C MET A 49 3.55 3.39 -9.07
N ALA A 50 2.94 4.26 -8.27
CA ALA A 50 3.68 5.32 -7.58
C ALA A 50 4.14 4.83 -6.20
N VAL A 51 5.45 4.83 -5.97
CA VAL A 51 6.09 4.46 -4.70
C VAL A 51 6.80 5.67 -4.09
N ALA A 52 6.07 6.77 -3.91
CA ALA A 52 6.64 7.99 -3.35
C ALA A 52 7.07 7.78 -1.88
N GLY A 53 8.25 8.30 -1.53
CA GLY A 53 8.78 8.20 -0.18
C GLY A 53 9.69 7.00 0.09
N PHE A 54 9.89 6.14 -0.91
CA PHE A 54 10.82 5.01 -0.84
C PHE A 54 11.97 5.19 -1.83
N SER A 55 13.18 4.80 -1.44
CA SER A 55 14.29 4.59 -2.37
C SER A 55 14.20 3.21 -3.03
N GLU A 56 14.98 3.00 -4.09
CA GLU A 56 14.96 1.73 -4.85
C GLU A 56 15.34 0.52 -3.98
N ASP A 57 16.25 0.71 -3.02
CA ASP A 57 16.70 -0.32 -2.07
C ASP A 57 15.71 -0.61 -0.94
N GLU A 58 14.71 0.26 -0.74
CA GLU A 58 13.61 0.03 0.21
C GLU A 58 12.45 -0.75 -0.42
N ILE A 59 12.40 -0.84 -1.76
CA ILE A 59 11.36 -1.56 -2.48
C ILE A 59 11.74 -3.01 -2.74
N SER A 60 10.89 -3.94 -2.31
CA SER A 60 10.98 -5.37 -2.60
C SER A 60 9.82 -5.82 -3.49
N ILE A 61 10.16 -6.47 -4.61
CA ILE A 61 9.20 -7.05 -5.56
C ILE A 61 9.39 -8.56 -5.59
N GLU A 62 8.31 -9.29 -5.35
CA GLU A 62 8.32 -10.75 -5.28
C GLU A 62 7.18 -11.33 -6.11
N ALA A 63 7.51 -12.19 -7.07
CA ALA A 63 6.54 -12.85 -7.94
C ALA A 63 6.45 -14.33 -7.61
N HIS A 64 5.29 -14.76 -7.10
CA HIS A 64 5.01 -16.16 -6.81
C HIS A 64 3.73 -16.61 -7.49
N ARG A 65 3.87 -17.47 -8.51
CA ARG A 65 2.76 -18.01 -9.30
C ARG A 65 1.92 -16.89 -9.92
N ASN A 66 0.68 -16.74 -9.46
CA ASN A 66 -0.30 -15.75 -9.91
C ASN A 66 -0.41 -14.55 -8.95
N VAL A 67 0.56 -14.38 -8.05
CA VAL A 67 0.59 -13.28 -7.07
C VAL A 67 1.87 -12.48 -7.26
N LEU A 68 1.71 -11.17 -7.45
CA LEU A 68 2.80 -10.19 -7.40
C LEU A 68 2.68 -9.43 -6.07
N THR A 69 3.71 -9.51 -5.25
CA THR A 69 3.79 -8.79 -3.98
C THR A 69 4.80 -7.65 -4.11
N VAL A 70 4.38 -6.44 -3.76
CA VAL A 70 5.25 -5.27 -3.68
C VAL A 70 5.25 -4.77 -2.24
N LYS A 71 6.45 -4.53 -1.69
CA LYS A 71 6.66 -4.02 -0.34
C LYS A 71 7.61 -2.83 -0.43
N GLY A 72 7.33 -1.80 0.37
CA GLY A 72 8.21 -0.66 0.65
C GLY A 72 8.24 -0.44 2.15
#